data_AF-A0A960G9S2-F1
#
_entry.id   AF-A0A960G9S2-F1
#
_cell.length_a   1.000
_cell.length_b   1.000
_cell.length_c   1.000
_cell.angle_alpha   90.00
_cell.angle_beta   90.00
_cell.angle_gamma   90.00
#
_symmetry.space_group_name_H-M   'P 1'
#
loop_
_entity.id
_entity.type
_entity.pdbx_description
1 polymer ?
#
loop_
_entity_poly.entity_id
_entity_poly.type
_entity_poly.pdbx_seq_one_letter_code
_entity_poly.pdbx_strand_id
1 'polypeptide(L)'
;MADAGGQVAAELAYQRALAALHEARSDLADVAAARRRLAYERVRLDAAEVDARERALGVRFTELSTRADQLRDEAVRLRDVLHRHAADGMAEPDELPAEPAFEGFEQPPYPGPGM
;
A
#
# COMPACT_ATOMS: atom_id res chain seq x y z
N MET A 1 -3.69 -20.41 19.49
CA MET A 1 -4.57 -19.98 18.38
C MET A 1 -4.09 -18.62 17.95
N ALA A 2 -3.46 -18.51 16.78
CA ALA A 2 -2.98 -17.25 16.25
C ALA A 2 -4.14 -16.23 16.19
N ASP A 3 -3.86 -14.97 16.52
CA ASP A 3 -4.83 -13.87 16.55
C ASP A 3 -5.28 -13.47 15.13
N ALA A 4 -6.04 -14.34 14.48
CA ALA A 4 -6.61 -14.12 13.16
C ALA A 4 -7.59 -12.93 13.14
N GLY A 5 -8.21 -12.61 14.28
CA GLY A 5 -9.10 -11.46 14.44
C GLY A 5 -8.35 -10.14 14.33
N GLY A 6 -7.20 -10.02 15.00
CA GLY A 6 -6.31 -8.86 14.92
C GLY A 6 -5.75 -8.62 13.51
N GLN A 7 -5.33 -9.69 12.83
CA GLN A 7 -4.80 -9.61 11.46
C GLN A 7 -5.83 -9.09 10.45
N VAL A 8 -7.06 -9.64 10.47
CA VAL A 8 -8.13 -9.21 9.54
C VAL A 8 -8.54 -7.75 9.81
N ALA A 9 -8.59 -7.34 11.07
CA ALA A 9 -8.89 -5.95 11.43
C ALA A 9 -7.80 -4.99 10.93
N ALA A 10 -6.52 -5.36 11.07
CA ALA A 10 -5.38 -4.58 10.58
C ALA A 10 -5.39 -4.45 9.05
N GLU A 11 -5.70 -5.54 8.34
CA GLU A 11 -5.81 -5.52 6.88
C GLU A 11 -6.94 -4.60 6.40
N LEU A 12 -8.14 -4.72 6.98
CA LEU A 12 -9.26 -3.84 6.63
C LEU A 12 -8.96 -2.37 6.92
N ALA A 13 -8.28 -2.06 8.02
CA ALA A 13 -7.85 -0.70 8.33
C ALA A 13 -6.87 -0.18 7.27
N TYR A 14 -5.87 -0.98 6.89
CA TYR A 14 -4.91 -0.63 5.86
C TYR A 14 -5.58 -0.38 4.49
N GLN A 15 -6.48 -1.27 4.06
CA GLN A 15 -7.20 -1.11 2.79
C GLN A 15 -8.07 0.15 2.77
N ARG A 16 -8.73 0.48 3.89
CA ARG A 16 -9.51 1.74 4.01
C ARG A 16 -8.62 2.96 3.92
N ALA A 17 -7.44 2.94 4.55
CA ALA A 17 -6.49 4.05 4.47
C ALA A 17 -5.97 4.24 3.03
N LEU A 18 -5.68 3.15 2.31
CA LEU A 18 -5.31 3.22 0.89
C LEU A 18 -6.42 3.80 0.03
N ALA A 19 -7.67 3.35 0.21
CA ALA A 19 -8.82 3.88 -0.53
C ALA A 19 -8.97 5.39 -0.31
N ALA A 20 -8.91 5.85 0.94
CA ALA A 20 -8.98 7.27 1.28
C ALA A 20 -7.81 8.07 0.69
N LEU A 21 -6.59 7.51 0.68
CA LEU A 21 -5.43 8.13 0.03
C LEU A 21 -5.64 8.28 -1.48
N HIS A 22 -6.17 7.25 -2.15
CA HIS A 22 -6.45 7.30 -3.58
C HIS A 22 -7.52 8.35 -3.92
N GLU A 23 -8.58 8.43 -3.12
CA GLU A 23 -9.61 9.46 -3.24
C GLU A 23 -9.01 10.86 -3.11
N ALA A 24 -8.24 11.12 -2.04
CA ALA A 24 -7.59 12.42 -1.84
C ALA A 24 -6.64 12.82 -2.99
N ARG A 25 -5.94 11.85 -3.58
CA ARG A 25 -5.07 12.08 -4.75
C ARG A 25 -5.86 12.36 -6.02
N SER A 26 -7.02 11.73 -6.19
CA SER A 26 -7.95 12.03 -7.28
C SER A 26 -8.46 13.47 -7.16
N ASP A 27 -8.94 13.87 -5.99
CA ASP A 27 -9.41 15.23 -5.73
C ASP A 27 -8.32 16.28 -6.00
N LEU A 28 -7.08 15.99 -5.58
CA LEU A 28 -5.94 16.86 -5.83
C LEU A 28 -5.66 17.01 -7.34
N ALA A 29 -5.77 15.93 -8.11
CA ALA A 29 -5.62 15.95 -9.55
C ALA A 29 -6.73 16.79 -10.22
N ASP A 30 -7.96 16.71 -9.72
CA ASP A 30 -9.09 17.50 -10.21
C ASP A 30 -8.92 18.99 -9.92
N VAL A 31 -8.45 19.36 -8.73
CA VAL A 31 -8.12 20.75 -8.39
C VAL A 31 -6.97 21.26 -9.26
N ALA A 32 -5.94 20.45 -9.48
CA ALA A 32 -4.84 20.82 -10.37
C ALA A 32 -5.33 21.02 -11.82
N ALA A 33 -6.26 20.18 -12.29
CA ALA A 33 -6.89 20.36 -13.60
C ALA A 33 -7.74 21.62 -13.66
N ALA A 34 -8.51 21.94 -12.61
CA ALA A 34 -9.29 23.16 -12.52
C ALA A 34 -8.41 24.41 -12.56
N ARG A 35 -7.24 24.39 -11.90
CA ARG A 35 -6.26 25.50 -11.99
C ARG A 35 -5.74 25.69 -13.42
N ARG A 36 -5.44 24.60 -14.13
CA ARG A 36 -5.05 24.67 -15.55
C ARG A 36 -6.18 25.21 -16.44
N ARG A 37 -7.43 24.78 -16.20
CA ARG A 37 -8.61 25.30 -16.93
C ARG A 37 -8.82 26.79 -16.70
N LEU A 38 -8.67 27.25 -15.45
CA LEU A 38 -8.82 28.65 -15.10
C LEU A 38 -7.87 29.53 -15.91
N ALA A 39 -6.63 29.08 -16.16
CA ALA A 39 -5.67 29.81 -17.00
C ALA A 39 -6.20 30.10 -18.42
N TYR A 40 -7.00 29.20 -18.99
CA TYR A 40 -7.67 29.41 -20.29
C TYR A 40 -8.94 30.26 -20.18
N GLU A 41 -9.65 30.19 -19.06
CA GLU A 41 -10.88 30.96 -18.81
C GLU A 41 -10.61 32.43 -18.48
N ARG A 42 -9.37 32.81 -18.16
CA ARG A 42 -8.95 34.20 -17.84
C ARG A 42 -9.35 35.23 -18.89
N VAL A 43 -9.50 34.82 -20.15
CA VAL A 43 -9.89 35.73 -21.24
C VAL A 43 -11.40 36.01 -21.29
N ARG A 44 -12.21 35.26 -20.53
CA ARG A 44 -13.69 35.36 -20.51
C ARG A 44 -14.26 35.82 -19.18
N LEU A 45 -13.46 35.80 -18.12
CA LEU A 45 -13.85 36.15 -16.75
C LEU A 45 -13.33 37.52 -16.37
N ASP A 46 -14.00 38.17 -15.42
CA ASP A 46 -13.46 39.38 -14.80
C ASP A 46 -12.22 39.07 -13.95
N ALA A 47 -11.31 40.04 -13.82
CA ALA A 47 -10.09 39.90 -13.04
C ALA A 47 -10.39 39.56 -11.57
N ALA A 48 -11.42 40.17 -10.96
CA ALA A 48 -11.78 39.87 -9.58
C ALA A 48 -12.31 38.43 -9.42
N GLU A 49 -13.04 37.92 -10.41
CA GLU A 49 -13.52 36.54 -10.44
C GLU A 49 -12.39 35.53 -10.58
N VAL A 50 -11.41 35.82 -11.46
CA VAL A 50 -10.20 35.01 -11.61
C VAL A 50 -9.44 34.95 -10.29
N ASP A 51 -9.17 36.09 -9.67
CA ASP A 51 -8.41 36.16 -8.40
C ASP A 51 -9.13 35.45 -7.25
N ALA A 52 -10.45 35.53 -7.20
CA ALA A 52 -11.25 34.79 -6.22
C ALA A 52 -11.16 33.26 -6.44
N ARG A 53 -11.26 32.81 -7.70
CA ARG A 53 -11.15 31.39 -8.06
C ARG A 53 -9.74 30.85 -7.85
N GLU A 54 -8.70 31.60 -8.21
CA GLU A 54 -7.30 31.22 -7.99
C GLU A 54 -7.02 31.01 -6.50
N ARG A 55 -7.46 31.94 -5.64
CA ARG A 55 -7.32 31.80 -4.18
C ARG A 55 -8.07 30.59 -3.65
N ALA A 56 -9.32 30.38 -4.05
CA ALA A 56 -10.12 29.24 -3.60
C ALA A 56 -9.51 27.89 -4.01
N LEU A 57 -9.04 27.77 -5.26
CA LEU A 57 -8.35 26.58 -5.74
C LEU A 57 -7.00 26.38 -5.05
N GLY A 58 -6.28 27.47 -4.73
CA GLY A 58 -5.04 27.43 -3.97
C GLY A 58 -5.23 26.88 -2.56
N VAL A 59 -6.22 27.39 -1.82
CA VAL A 59 -6.56 26.90 -0.48
C VAL A 59 -6.92 25.40 -0.52
N ARG A 60 -7.83 25.02 -1.43
CA ARG A 60 -8.24 23.60 -1.57
C ARG A 60 -7.07 22.70 -1.94
N PHE A 61 -6.17 23.14 -2.81
CA PHE A 61 -4.99 22.37 -3.18
C PHE A 61 -4.09 22.11 -1.96
N THR A 62 -3.83 23.14 -1.15
CA THR A 62 -3.03 22.99 0.08
C THR A 62 -3.70 22.04 1.07
N GLU A 63 -5.00 22.21 1.33
CA GLU A 63 -5.76 21.34 2.24
C GLU A 63 -5.72 19.86 1.80
N LEU A 64 -5.97 19.60 0.51
CA LEU A 64 -5.94 18.23 -0.03
C LEU A 64 -4.53 17.65 -0.03
N SER A 65 -3.49 18.46 -0.31
CA SER A 65 -2.10 18.00 -0.25
C SER A 65 -1.73 17.58 1.18
N THR A 66 -2.03 18.42 2.17
CA THR A 66 -1.79 18.08 3.58
C THR A 66 -2.55 16.83 4.01
N ARG A 67 -3.82 16.69 3.58
CA ARG A 67 -4.61 15.50 3.85
C ARG A 67 -4.02 14.24 3.19
N ALA A 68 -3.56 14.34 1.95
CA ALA A 68 -2.93 13.22 1.25
C ALA A 68 -1.62 12.78 1.93
N ASP A 69 -0.82 13.73 2.43
CA ASP A 69 0.40 13.42 3.19
C ASP A 69 0.07 12.70 4.51
N GLN A 70 -0.93 13.19 5.26
CA GLN A 70 -1.39 12.53 6.48
C GLN A 70 -1.92 11.11 6.23
N LEU A 71 -2.68 10.92 5.16
CA LEU A 71 -3.21 9.60 4.77
C LEU A 71 -2.10 8.65 4.31
N ARG A 72 -1.07 9.18 3.66
CA ARG A 72 0.13 8.41 3.29
C ARG A 72 0.86 7.92 4.53
N ASP A 73 1.10 8.81 5.50
CA ASP A 73 1.77 8.45 6.75
C ASP A 73 0.95 7.41 7.52
N GLU A 74 -0.37 7.57 7.56
CA GLU A 74 -1.27 6.59 8.18
C GLU A 74 -1.23 5.23 7.48
N ALA A 75 -1.27 5.20 6.14
CA ALA A 75 -1.15 3.96 5.40
C ALA A 75 0.19 3.26 5.65
N VAL A 76 1.29 4.01 5.78
CA VAL A 76 2.60 3.45 6.15
C VAL A 76 2.56 2.84 7.55
N ARG A 77 2.02 3.55 8.55
CA ARG A 77 1.88 3.02 9.91
C ARG A 77 1.05 1.73 9.95
N LEU A 78 -0.07 1.69 9.24
CA LEU A 78 -0.96 0.53 9.20
C LEU A 78 -0.33 -0.66 8.48
N ARG A 79 0.45 -0.42 7.42
CA ARG A 79 1.24 -1.47 6.76
C ARG A 79 2.24 -2.10 7.73
N ASP A 80 2.91 -1.29 8.54
CA ASP A 80 3.90 -1.80 9.51
C ASP A 80 3.21 -2.59 10.64
N VAL A 81 1.99 -2.22 11.04
CA VAL A 81 1.14 -3.02 11.95
C VAL A 81 0.77 -4.36 11.31
N LEU A 82 0.31 -4.36 10.06
CA LEU A 82 -0.04 -5.58 9.32
C LEU A 82 1.16 -6.53 9.20
N HIS A 83 2.35 -6.00 8.93
CA HIS A 83 3.57 -6.81 8.86
C HIS A 83 3.93 -7.47 10.19
N ARG A 84 3.72 -6.80 11.33
CA ARG A 84 3.94 -7.40 12.66
C ARG A 84 2.99 -8.56 12.91
N HIS A 85 1.69 -8.39 12.64
CA HIS A 85 0.73 -9.49 12.77
C HIS A 85 1.05 -10.69 11.86
N ALA A 86 1.54 -10.43 10.64
CA ALA A 86 1.98 -11.49 9.74
C ALA A 86 3.25 -12.21 10.23
N ALA A 87 4.21 -11.47 10.80
CA ALA A 87 5.42 -12.05 11.38
C ALA A 87 5.14 -12.86 12.66
N ASP A 88 4.24 -12.38 13.53
CA ASP A 88 3.82 -13.10 14.75
C ASP A 88 3.08 -14.40 14.43
N GLY A 89 2.40 -14.48 13.27
CA GLY A 89 1.79 -15.71 12.75
C GLY A 89 2.79 -16.68 12.10
N MET A 90 4.02 -16.24 11.86
CA MET A 90 5.13 -16.99 11.25
C MET A 90 6.22 -17.29 12.28
N ALA A 91 5.85 -17.65 13.51
CA ALA A 91 6.78 -18.39 14.36
C ALA A 91 7.16 -19.67 13.61
N GLU A 92 8.38 -19.71 13.04
CA GLU A 92 8.95 -20.93 12.48
C GLU A 92 8.81 -22.04 13.54
N PRO A 93 8.27 -23.22 13.22
CA PRO A 93 8.39 -24.35 14.12
C PRO A 93 9.88 -24.64 14.31
N ASP A 94 10.38 -24.35 15.51
CA ASP A 94 11.81 -24.36 15.88
C ASP A 94 12.44 -25.76 15.89
N GLU A 95 11.73 -26.79 15.45
CA GLU A 95 12.25 -28.15 15.38
C GLU A 95 11.71 -28.83 14.12
N LEU A 96 12.52 -28.79 13.05
CA LEU A 96 12.48 -29.91 12.11
C LEU A 96 12.83 -31.16 12.94
N PRO A 97 11.97 -32.20 13.00
CA PRO A 97 12.33 -33.43 13.68
C PRO A 97 13.65 -33.92 13.09
N ALA A 98 14.60 -34.27 13.96
CA ALA A 98 15.91 -34.76 13.54
C ALA A 98 15.72 -35.81 12.44
N GLU A 99 16.33 -35.59 11.27
CA GLU A 99 16.26 -36.54 10.18
C GLU A 99 16.69 -37.91 10.72
N PRO A 100 15.90 -38.99 10.50
CA PRO A 100 16.35 -40.31 10.89
C PRO A 100 17.67 -40.58 10.17
N ALA A 101 18.65 -41.14 10.89
CA ALA A 101 19.97 -41.44 10.35
C ALA A 101 19.81 -42.18 9.02
N PHE A 102 20.17 -41.51 7.92
CA PHE A 102 20.07 -42.07 6.58
C PHE A 102 21.06 -43.22 6.48
N GLU A 103 20.58 -44.46 6.63
CA GLU A 103 21.33 -45.64 6.20
C GLU A 103 21.41 -45.57 4.68
N GLY A 104 22.64 -45.35 4.18
CA GLY A 104 22.94 -44.93 2.82
C GLY A 104 22.17 -45.68 1.74
N PHE A 105 21.82 -44.95 0.69
CA PHE A 105 21.26 -45.53 -0.53
C PHE A 105 22.30 -46.44 -1.18
N GLU A 106 22.11 -47.76 -1.11
CA GLU A 106 22.96 -48.72 -1.80
C GLU A 106 22.56 -48.78 -3.27
N GLN A 107 23.44 -48.31 -4.16
CA GLN A 107 23.20 -48.32 -5.59
C GLN A 107 23.27 -49.77 -6.10
N PRO A 108 22.22 -50.31 -6.76
CA PRO A 108 22.29 -51.67 -7.29
C PRO A 108 23.37 -51.75 -8.38
N PRO A 109 24.08 -52.89 -8.50
CA PRO A 109 25.14 -53.04 -9.49
C PRO A 109 24.57 -52.85 -10.90
N TYR A 110 25.24 -52.02 -11.70
CA TYR A 110 24.89 -51.84 -13.11
C TYR A 110 25.00 -53.20 -13.84
N PRO A 111 23.99 -53.59 -14.64
CA PRO A 111 24.19 -54.69 -15.58
C PRO A 111 25.25 -54.24 -16.60
N GLY A 112 26.41 -54.89 -16.56
CA GLY A 112 27.46 -54.67 -17.55
C GLY A 112 26.93 -54.95 -18.97
N PRO A 113 27.48 -54.30 -20.00
CA PRO A 113 27.02 -54.50 -21.37
C PRO A 113 27.24 -55.96 -21.76
N GLY A 114 26.14 -56.66 -22.04
CA GLY A 114 26.18 -58.05 -22.51
C GLY A 114 26.92 -58.14 -23.84
N MET A 115 27.94 -59.01 -23.87
CA MET A 115 28.51 -59.64 -25.06
C MET A 115 28.83 -61.09 -24.69
#